data_AF-A0A1Z9E2T9-F1
#
_entry.id   AF-A0A1Z9E2T9-F1
#
_cell.length_a   1.000
_cell.length_b   1.000
_cell.length_c   1.000
_cell.angle_alpha   90.00
_cell.angle_beta   90.00
_cell.angle_gamma   90.00
#
_symmetry.space_group_name_H-M   'P 1'
#
loop_
_entity.id
_entity.type
_entity.pdbx_description
1 polymer ?
#
loop_
_entity_poly.entity_id
_entity_poly.type
_entity_poly.pdbx_seq_one_letter_code
_entity_poly.pdbx_strand_id
1 'polypeptide(L)'
;MFNFKLGRCKNTLQQSFSSCFDPLKDELGTVPTELHSNKHVCASMIAICDAYAAHMGIKKIQSVAIITDAAFEEIFRREATQVLTHTDQWKDANDNEFTASYQAALERVNQSLAEHDDLELTWLRDYLVSHFERSRNLML
;
A
#
# COMPACT_ATOMS: atom_id res chain seq x y z
N MET A 1 19.36 1.23 -18.31
CA MET A 1 17.89 1.35 -18.48
C MET A 1 17.04 0.75 -17.35
N PHE A 2 17.57 -0.15 -16.50
CA PHE A 2 16.79 -0.80 -15.41
C PHE A 2 16.31 0.17 -14.31
N ASN A 3 17.12 1.17 -13.94
CA ASN A 3 16.76 2.14 -12.89
C ASN A 3 15.56 3.03 -13.22
N PHE A 4 15.27 3.28 -14.50
CA PHE A 4 14.19 4.20 -14.88
C PHE A 4 12.80 3.58 -14.67
N LYS A 5 12.64 2.29 -14.99
CA LYS A 5 11.40 1.55 -14.72
C LYS A 5 11.12 1.43 -13.23
N LEU A 6 12.16 1.13 -12.44
CA LEU A 6 12.08 1.05 -10.98
C LEU A 6 11.67 2.40 -10.38
N GLY A 7 12.34 3.48 -10.77
CA GLY A 7 12.02 4.83 -10.31
C GLY A 7 10.60 5.26 -10.69
N ARG A 8 10.15 4.97 -11.92
CA ARG A 8 8.76 5.26 -12.35
C ARG A 8 7.75 4.48 -11.52
N CYS A 9 7.94 3.17 -11.37
CA CYS A 9 7.04 2.31 -10.60
C CYS A 9 6.88 2.83 -9.16
N LYS A 10 8.02 3.10 -8.51
CA LYS A 10 8.08 3.67 -7.16
C LYS A 10 7.30 4.99 -7.08
N ASN A 11 7.57 5.94 -7.99
CA ASN A 11 6.92 7.24 -7.97
C ASN A 11 5.40 7.14 -8.17
N THR A 12 4.94 6.30 -9.10
CA THR A 12 3.50 6.08 -9.32
C THR A 12 2.85 5.51 -8.06
N LEU A 13 3.42 4.47 -7.46
CA LEU A 13 2.87 3.87 -6.24
C LEU A 13 2.81 4.87 -5.09
N GLN A 14 3.87 5.65 -4.87
CA GLN A 14 3.87 6.70 -3.84
C GLN A 14 2.75 7.72 -4.10
N GLN A 15 2.58 8.21 -5.33
CA GLN A 15 1.53 9.17 -5.66
C GLN A 15 0.12 8.60 -5.50
N SER A 16 -0.10 7.37 -6.00
CA SER A 16 -1.39 6.69 -5.91
C SER A 16 -1.78 6.41 -4.45
N PHE A 17 -0.84 5.92 -3.63
CA PHE A 17 -1.09 5.72 -2.21
C PHE A 17 -1.29 7.04 -1.47
N SER A 18 -0.44 8.05 -1.72
CA SER A 18 -0.57 9.35 -1.07
C SER A 18 -1.97 9.94 -1.30
N SER A 19 -2.46 9.87 -2.54
CA SER A 19 -3.81 10.32 -2.92
C SER A 19 -4.93 9.46 -2.32
N CYS A 20 -4.71 8.14 -2.25
CA CYS A 20 -5.67 7.18 -1.67
C CYS A 20 -5.88 7.42 -0.17
N PHE A 21 -4.81 7.71 0.57
CA PHE A 21 -4.84 7.92 2.02
C PHE A 21 -5.02 9.38 2.44
N ASP A 22 -4.97 10.33 1.50
CA ASP A 22 -5.13 11.77 1.77
C ASP A 22 -6.34 12.12 2.65
N PRO A 23 -7.54 11.52 2.45
CA PRO A 23 -8.69 11.81 3.29
C PRO A 23 -8.49 11.48 4.78
N LEU A 24 -7.58 10.55 5.10
CA LEU A 24 -7.28 10.12 6.45
C LEU A 24 -6.11 10.89 7.09
N LYS A 25 -5.32 11.60 6.29
CA LYS A 25 -4.14 12.32 6.77
C LYS A 25 -4.52 13.57 7.57
N ASP A 26 -3.86 13.78 8.70
CA ASP A 26 -3.93 15.06 9.43
C ASP A 26 -3.13 16.17 8.73
N GLU A 27 -3.09 17.36 9.32
CA GLU A 27 -2.36 18.52 8.78
C GLU A 27 -0.85 18.28 8.66
N LEU A 28 -0.30 17.36 9.45
CA LEU A 28 1.10 16.96 9.37
C LEU A 28 1.31 15.88 8.31
N GLY A 29 0.24 15.31 7.77
CA GLY A 29 0.24 14.22 6.79
C GLY A 29 0.37 12.83 7.43
N THR A 30 -0.01 12.70 8.70
CA THR A 30 0.01 11.42 9.44
C THR A 30 -1.34 10.74 9.35
N VAL A 31 -1.33 9.43 9.16
CA VAL A 31 -2.53 8.60 9.10
C VAL A 31 -2.90 8.07 10.51
N PRO A 32 -4.15 7.62 10.73
CA PRO A 32 -4.57 7.03 12.00
C PRO A 32 -3.73 5.80 12.38
N THR A 33 -3.42 5.65 13.68
CA THR A 33 -2.57 4.57 14.18
C THR A 33 -3.21 3.20 14.07
N GLU A 34 -4.55 3.13 13.99
CA GLU A 34 -5.31 1.90 13.76
C GLU A 34 -4.98 1.24 12.42
N LEU A 35 -4.51 2.03 11.43
CA LEU A 35 -4.08 1.50 10.14
C LEU A 35 -2.77 0.71 10.24
N HIS A 36 -1.92 1.01 11.24
CA HIS A 36 -0.59 0.41 11.38
C HIS A 36 -0.67 -1.09 11.68
N SER A 37 -1.78 -1.51 12.29
CA SER A 37 -2.03 -2.91 12.65
C SER A 37 -3.21 -3.51 11.87
N ASN A 38 -3.76 -2.80 10.88
CA ASN A 38 -4.88 -3.29 10.10
C ASN A 38 -4.41 -4.23 8.97
N LYS A 39 -4.68 -5.52 9.13
CA LYS A 39 -4.29 -6.55 8.16
C LYS A 39 -4.84 -6.31 6.77
N HIS A 40 -6.08 -5.84 6.65
CA HIS A 40 -6.70 -5.59 5.35
C HIS A 40 -5.94 -4.50 4.57
N VAL A 41 -5.61 -3.40 5.25
CA VAL A 41 -4.86 -2.28 4.67
C VAL A 41 -3.44 -2.70 4.30
N CYS A 42 -2.71 -3.31 5.25
CA CYS A 42 -1.33 -3.75 4.99
C CYS A 42 -1.27 -4.81 3.88
N ALA A 43 -2.16 -5.80 3.89
CA ALA A 43 -2.23 -6.82 2.84
C ALA A 43 -2.53 -6.22 1.47
N SER A 44 -3.48 -5.27 1.41
CA SER A 44 -3.84 -4.56 0.18
C SER A 44 -2.66 -3.78 -0.38
N MET A 45 -1.91 -3.07 0.47
CA MET A 45 -0.73 -2.32 0.05
C MET A 45 0.35 -3.23 -0.55
N ILE A 46 0.64 -4.39 0.06
CA ILE A 46 1.60 -5.35 -0.49
C ILE A 46 1.10 -5.89 -1.84
N ALA A 47 -0.17 -6.29 -1.92
CA ALA A 47 -0.76 -6.82 -3.16
C ALA A 47 -0.68 -5.81 -4.32
N ILE A 48 -0.98 -4.54 -4.04
CA ILE A 48 -0.86 -3.45 -5.01
C ILE A 48 0.59 -3.27 -5.49
N CYS A 49 1.56 -3.27 -4.57
CA CYS A 49 2.98 -3.16 -4.92
C CYS A 49 3.44 -4.33 -5.79
N ASP A 50 3.08 -5.56 -5.42
CA ASP A 50 3.43 -6.78 -6.15
C ASP A 50 2.82 -6.78 -7.55
N ALA A 51 1.51 -6.53 -7.67
CA ALA A 51 0.80 -6.52 -8.95
C ALA A 51 1.32 -5.44 -9.89
N TYR A 52 1.49 -4.22 -9.39
CA TYR A 52 1.94 -3.11 -10.22
C TYR A 52 3.42 -3.26 -10.63
N ALA A 53 4.28 -3.75 -9.73
CA ALA A 53 5.66 -4.09 -10.08
C ALA A 53 5.73 -5.17 -11.17
N ALA A 54 4.90 -6.22 -11.06
CA ALA A 54 4.80 -7.27 -12.05
C ALA A 54 4.32 -6.75 -13.42
N HIS A 55 3.28 -5.90 -13.43
CA HIS A 55 2.78 -5.21 -14.61
C HIS A 55 3.87 -4.35 -15.29
N MET A 56 4.69 -3.68 -14.50
CA MET A 56 5.86 -2.92 -14.98
C MET A 56 7.06 -3.79 -15.42
N GLY A 57 6.94 -5.12 -15.30
CA GLY A 57 7.97 -6.10 -15.65
C GLY A 57 9.12 -6.19 -14.65
N ILE A 58 8.93 -5.75 -13.41
CA ILE A 58 9.90 -5.79 -12.32
C ILE A 58 9.74 -7.11 -11.58
N LYS A 59 10.69 -8.03 -11.75
CA LYS A 59 10.63 -9.40 -11.18
C LYS A 59 11.63 -9.67 -10.07
N LYS A 60 12.62 -8.78 -9.88
CA LYS A 60 13.65 -8.97 -8.87
C LYS A 60 13.06 -8.68 -7.49
N ILE A 61 13.14 -9.66 -6.58
CA ILE A 61 12.61 -9.55 -5.22
C ILE A 61 13.14 -8.30 -4.51
N GLN A 62 14.45 -8.02 -4.60
CA GLN A 62 15.06 -6.82 -4.02
C GLN A 62 14.48 -5.51 -4.59
N SER A 63 14.13 -5.49 -5.87
CA SER A 63 13.51 -4.31 -6.49
C SER A 63 12.08 -4.11 -6.04
N VAL A 64 11.32 -5.21 -5.86
CA VAL A 64 9.97 -5.16 -5.30
C VAL A 64 10.01 -4.69 -3.85
N ALA A 65 10.93 -5.23 -3.02
CA ALA A 65 11.13 -4.78 -1.65
C ALA A 65 11.37 -3.27 -1.55
N ILE A 66 12.28 -2.71 -2.37
CA ILE A 66 12.56 -1.26 -2.40
C ILE A 66 11.30 -0.43 -2.74
N ILE A 67 10.46 -0.92 -3.65
CA ILE A 67 9.22 -0.25 -4.04
C ILE A 67 8.23 -0.29 -2.88
N THR A 68 8.05 -1.46 -2.28
CA THR A 68 7.16 -1.69 -1.15
C THR A 68 7.58 -0.84 0.06
N ASP A 69 8.87 -0.81 0.39
CA ASP A 69 9.42 0.04 1.45
C ASP A 69 9.06 1.51 1.23
N ALA A 70 9.26 2.01 0.01
CA ALA A 70 8.96 3.40 -0.33
C ALA A 70 7.46 3.73 -0.30
N ALA A 71 6.59 2.76 -0.63
CA ALA A 71 5.15 2.90 -0.54
C ALA A 71 4.67 2.94 0.92
N PHE A 72 5.22 2.08 1.78
CA PHE A 72 4.92 2.10 3.21
C PHE A 72 5.49 3.33 3.90
N GLU A 73 6.67 3.80 3.53
CA GLU A 73 7.27 5.04 4.03
C GLU A 73 6.41 6.27 3.68
N GLU A 74 5.84 6.32 2.47
CA GLU A 74 4.94 7.42 2.08
C GLU A 74 3.69 7.52 2.97
N ILE A 75 3.20 6.39 3.49
CA ILE A 75 1.97 6.35 4.30
C ILE A 75 2.24 6.38 5.80
N PHE A 76 3.10 5.49 6.28
CA PHE A 76 3.37 5.29 7.70
C PHE A 76 4.63 6.02 8.19
N ARG A 77 5.41 6.60 7.27
CA ARG A 77 6.58 7.43 7.57
C ARG A 77 7.54 6.73 8.53
N ARG A 78 7.76 7.31 9.72
CA ARG A 78 8.67 6.79 10.75
C ARG A 78 8.28 5.39 11.22
N GLU A 79 7.00 5.04 11.14
CA GLU A 79 6.48 3.76 11.60
C GLU A 79 6.53 2.67 10.51
N ALA A 80 6.92 3.01 9.27
CA ALA A 80 6.85 2.10 8.13
C ALA A 80 7.62 0.79 8.35
N THR A 81 8.83 0.85 8.90
CA THR A 81 9.64 -0.35 9.19
C THR A 81 8.94 -1.27 10.20
N GLN A 82 8.30 -0.71 11.22
CA GLN A 82 7.57 -1.50 12.21
C GLN A 82 6.33 -2.14 11.59
N VAL A 83 5.56 -1.37 10.81
CA VAL A 83 4.36 -1.86 10.12
C VAL A 83 4.72 -2.98 9.13
N LEU A 84 5.79 -2.82 8.36
CA LEU A 84 6.28 -3.86 7.44
C LEU A 84 6.71 -5.12 8.19
N THR A 85 7.42 -4.97 9.30
CA THR A 85 7.84 -6.13 10.12
C THR A 85 6.62 -6.94 10.60
N HIS A 86 5.55 -6.28 11.05
CA HIS A 86 4.31 -6.96 11.44
C HIS A 86 3.58 -7.58 10.25
N THR A 87 3.60 -6.90 9.10
CA THR A 87 3.03 -7.38 7.86
C THR A 87 3.69 -8.67 7.39
N ASP A 88 5.03 -8.73 7.44
CA ASP A 88 5.80 -9.93 7.11
C ASP A 88 5.50 -11.08 8.09
N GLN A 89 5.32 -10.79 9.39
CA GLN A 89 4.92 -11.80 10.37
C GLN A 89 3.56 -12.44 10.04
N TRP A 90 2.57 -11.66 9.61
CA TRP A 90 1.27 -12.22 9.21
C TRP A 90 1.37 -13.04 7.93
N LYS A 91 2.19 -12.59 6.98
CA LYS A 91 2.47 -13.32 5.74
C LYS A 91 3.13 -14.68 6.03
N ASP A 92 4.18 -14.69 6.86
CA ASP A 92 4.90 -15.91 7.25
C ASP A 92 4.03 -16.88 8.04
N ALA A 93 3.13 -16.34 8.88
CA ALA A 93 2.17 -17.12 9.64
C ALA A 93 1.01 -17.68 8.79
N ASN A 94 0.91 -17.32 7.50
CA ASN A 94 -0.26 -17.60 6.64
C ASN A 94 -1.58 -17.20 7.33
N ASP A 95 -1.62 -16.01 7.92
CA ASP A 95 -2.83 -15.51 8.57
C ASP A 95 -3.99 -15.46 7.56
N ASN A 96 -5.14 -16.04 7.93
CA ASN A 96 -6.27 -16.21 7.02
C ASN A 96 -6.86 -14.86 6.56
N GLU A 97 -6.98 -13.91 7.47
CA GLU A 97 -7.56 -12.58 7.18
C GLU A 97 -6.61 -11.77 6.29
N PHE A 98 -5.32 -11.83 6.60
CA PHE A 98 -4.28 -11.23 5.78
C PHE A 98 -4.27 -11.81 4.37
N THR A 99 -4.26 -13.15 4.26
CA THR A 99 -4.21 -13.86 2.97
C THR A 99 -5.45 -13.57 2.13
N ALA A 100 -6.64 -13.61 2.72
CA ALA A 100 -7.88 -13.30 2.01
C ALA A 100 -7.89 -11.85 1.49
N SER A 101 -7.45 -10.91 2.32
CA SER A 101 -7.36 -9.48 1.93
C SER A 101 -6.33 -9.27 0.82
N TYR A 102 -5.17 -9.93 0.91
CA TYR A 102 -4.13 -9.88 -0.12
C TYR A 102 -4.67 -10.36 -1.46
N GLN A 103 -5.32 -11.53 -1.50
CA GLN A 103 -5.86 -12.10 -2.75
C GLN A 103 -6.96 -11.21 -3.34
N ALA A 104 -7.90 -10.72 -2.52
CA ALA A 104 -8.95 -9.83 -2.98
C ALA A 104 -8.41 -8.52 -3.57
N ALA A 105 -7.39 -7.94 -2.94
CA ALA A 105 -6.73 -6.74 -3.46
C ALA A 105 -5.97 -7.03 -4.76
N LEU A 106 -5.27 -8.17 -4.83
CA LEU A 106 -4.54 -8.60 -6.01
C LEU A 106 -5.46 -8.76 -7.23
N GLU A 107 -6.62 -9.40 -7.04
CA GLU A 107 -7.64 -9.55 -8.09
C GLU A 107 -8.13 -8.19 -8.61
N ARG A 108 -8.50 -7.27 -7.70
CA ARG A 108 -9.00 -5.94 -8.07
C ARG A 108 -7.97 -5.12 -8.85
N VAL A 109 -6.72 -5.13 -8.40
CA VAL A 109 -5.64 -4.38 -9.06
C VAL A 109 -5.34 -4.96 -10.44
N ASN A 110 -5.26 -6.29 -10.55
CA ASN A 110 -5.04 -6.93 -11.85
C ASN A 110 -6.19 -6.65 -12.82
N GLN A 111 -7.43 -6.63 -12.34
CA GLN A 111 -8.57 -6.25 -13.16
C GLN A 111 -8.45 -4.80 -13.65
N SER A 112 -8.18 -3.84 -12.75
CA SER A 112 -7.96 -2.44 -13.11
C SER A 112 -6.87 -2.26 -14.17
N LEU A 113 -5.72 -2.92 -13.97
CA LEU A 113 -4.59 -2.81 -14.89
C LEU A 113 -4.89 -3.43 -16.26
N ALA A 114 -5.73 -4.46 -16.31
CA ALA A 114 -6.15 -5.07 -17.58
C ALA A 114 -7.14 -4.18 -18.36
N GLU A 115 -7.99 -3.42 -17.67
CA GLU A 115 -9.04 -2.59 -18.28
C GLU A 115 -8.56 -1.20 -18.68
N HIS A 116 -7.67 -0.58 -17.88
CA HIS A 116 -7.35 0.85 -18.00
C HIS A 116 -5.86 1.18 -18.12
N ASP A 117 -4.96 0.18 -17.97
CA ASP A 117 -3.50 0.38 -17.94
C ASP A 117 -3.03 1.40 -16.88
N ASP A 118 -3.85 1.62 -15.84
CA ASP A 118 -3.59 2.56 -14.74
C ASP A 118 -3.97 1.94 -13.39
N LEU A 119 -3.31 2.43 -12.33
CA LEU A 119 -3.48 1.96 -10.97
C LEU A 119 -4.65 2.69 -10.29
N GLU A 120 -5.83 2.07 -10.36
CA GLU A 120 -7.07 2.57 -9.76
C GLU A 120 -7.20 2.08 -8.30
N LEU A 121 -7.24 3.02 -7.35
CA LEU A 121 -7.31 2.74 -5.90
C LEU A 121 -8.56 3.31 -5.22
N THR A 122 -9.59 3.73 -5.97
CA THR A 122 -10.83 4.30 -5.41
C THR A 122 -11.50 3.31 -4.47
N TRP A 123 -11.52 2.02 -4.82
CA TRP A 123 -12.08 0.99 -3.93
C TRP A 123 -11.38 0.93 -2.56
N LEU A 124 -10.06 1.16 -2.50
CA LEU A 124 -9.31 1.16 -1.25
C LEU A 124 -9.59 2.46 -0.50
N ARG A 125 -9.61 3.60 -1.19
CA ARG A 125 -9.99 4.89 -0.60
C ARG A 125 -11.39 4.85 0.01
N ASP A 126 -12.36 4.28 -0.68
CA ASP A 126 -13.74 4.19 -0.22
C ASP A 126 -13.84 3.28 1.00
N TYR A 127 -13.09 2.17 1.03
CA TYR A 127 -12.95 1.33 2.21
C TYR A 127 -12.37 2.12 3.39
N LEU A 128 -11.27 2.84 3.16
CA LEU A 128 -10.56 3.63 4.16
C LEU A 128 -11.47 4.69 4.79
N VAL A 129 -12.17 5.48 3.99
CA VAL A 129 -13.07 6.53 4.47
C VAL A 129 -14.31 5.97 5.18
N SER A 130 -14.74 4.76 4.83
CA SER A 130 -15.91 4.12 5.47
C SER A 130 -15.58 3.44 6.81
N HIS A 131 -14.32 3.08 7.06
CA HIS A 131 -13.92 2.28 8.22
C HIS A 131 -13.02 3.02 9.21
N PHE A 132 -12.40 4.12 8.79
CA PHE A 132 -11.48 4.88 9.64
C PHE A 132 -11.87 6.35 9.68
N GLU A 133 -11.72 6.94 10.85
CA GLU A 133 -11.79 8.39 10.99
C GLU A 133 -10.47 9.03 10.57
N ARG A 134 -10.53 10.27 10.10
CA ARG A 134 -9.33 11.07 9.84
C ARG A 134 -8.47 11.17 11.10
N SER A 135 -7.15 11.12 10.94
CA SER A 135 -6.21 11.31 12.05
C SER A 135 -6.51 12.61 12.79
N ARG A 136 -6.67 12.51 14.11
CA ARG A 136 -6.91 13.63 15.01
C ARG A 136 -5.73 13.82 15.94
N ASN A 137 -4.50 13.86 15.41
CA ASN A 137 -3.39 14.43 16.17
C ASN A 137 -3.65 15.93 16.36
N LEU A 138 -4.57 16.23 17.27
CA LEU A 138 -4.62 17.50 17.96
C LEU A 138 -3.27 17.61 18.64
N MET A 139 -2.50 18.63 18.27
CA MET A 139 -1.45 19.14 19.15
C MET A 139 -2.10 19.32 20.53
N LEU A 140 -1.80 18.41 21.46
CA LEU A 140 -2.02 18.61 22.88
C LEU A 140 -0.96 19.57 23.41
#